data_AF-A0A7Y0FND8-F1
#
_entry.id   AF-A0A7Y0FND8-F1
#
_cell.length_a   1.000
_cell.length_b   1.000
_cell.length_c   1.000
_cell.angle_alpha   90.00
_cell.angle_beta   90.00
_cell.angle_gamma   90.00
#
_symmetry.space_group_name_H-M   'P 1'
#
loop_
_entity.id
_entity.type
_entity.pdbx_description
1 polymer ?
#
loop_
_entity_poly.entity_id
_entity_poly.type
_entity_poly.pdbx_seq_one_letter_code
_entity_poly.pdbx_strand_id
1 'polypeptide(L)'
;MKPTLAYLLAALVLLQTFSRELLVANFTLNRAAITARYCVNKARPSLHCDGKCYFAKQLKKQEERESKSAGPLKERLEMLPAAFGGWQPRAPRPVAPLARRYARLVAQGYAAPLGAVFHPPLG
;
A
#
# COMPACT_ATOMS: atom_id res chain seq x y z
N MET A 1 39.83 -7.88 -2.49
CA MET A 1 38.55 -8.00 -3.24
C MET A 1 37.49 -8.57 -2.30
N LYS A 2 36.91 -7.78 -1.38
CA LYS A 2 36.13 -8.33 -0.24
C LYS A 2 34.80 -7.61 0.10
N PRO A 3 34.60 -6.30 -0.18
CA PRO A 3 33.25 -5.72 -0.16
C PRO A 3 32.83 -4.95 -1.42
N THR A 4 33.78 -4.51 -2.25
CA THR A 4 33.49 -3.72 -3.47
C THR A 4 32.61 -4.48 -4.45
N LEU A 5 32.84 -5.78 -4.59
CA LEU A 5 32.03 -6.66 -5.42
C LEU A 5 30.61 -6.82 -4.86
N ALA A 6 30.44 -6.86 -3.53
CA ALA A 6 29.14 -6.91 -2.89
C ALA A 6 28.35 -5.60 -3.10
N TYR A 7 29.00 -4.44 -2.95
CA TYR A 7 28.37 -3.15 -3.26
C TYR A 7 28.00 -3.02 -4.73
N LEU A 8 28.86 -3.49 -5.64
CA LEU A 8 28.59 -3.49 -7.07
C LEU A 8 27.39 -4.39 -7.42
N LEU A 9 27.33 -5.60 -6.85
CA LEU A 9 26.18 -6.49 -7.03
C LEU A 9 24.90 -5.90 -6.44
N ALA A 10 24.96 -5.32 -5.24
CA ALA A 10 23.81 -4.66 -4.62
C ALA A 10 23.32 -3.49 -5.49
N ALA A 11 24.22 -2.66 -6.02
CA ALA A 11 23.87 -1.56 -6.91
C ALA A 11 23.19 -2.05 -8.20
N LEU A 12 23.66 -3.15 -8.80
CA LEU A 12 23.04 -3.74 -9.99
C LEU A 12 21.63 -4.26 -9.72
N VAL A 13 21.41 -4.91 -8.57
CA VAL A 13 20.07 -5.38 -8.17
C VAL A 13 19.13 -4.20 -7.93
N LEU A 14 19.56 -3.17 -7.21
CA LEU A 14 18.78 -1.96 -6.98
C LEU A 14 18.44 -1.26 -8.30
N LEU A 15 19.41 -1.16 -9.22
CA LEU A 15 19.18 -0.56 -10.53
C LEU A 15 18.11 -1.31 -11.33
N GLN A 16 18.08 -2.65 -11.21
CA GLN A 16 17.04 -3.46 -11.84
C GLN A 16 15.67 -3.22 -11.20
N THR A 17 15.58 -3.10 -9.87
CA THR A 17 14.33 -2.80 -9.14
C THR A 17 13.79 -1.41 -9.45
N PHE A 18 14.66 -0.38 -9.52
CA PHE A 18 14.27 1.00 -9.74
C PHE A 18 14.14 1.39 -11.22
N SER A 19 14.40 0.47 -12.16
CA SER A 19 14.38 0.73 -13.60
C SER A 19 13.06 1.39 -14.08
N ARG A 20 11.91 0.92 -13.58
CA ARG A 20 10.58 1.46 -13.88
C ARG A 20 10.37 2.85 -13.27
N GLU A 21 10.77 3.03 -12.02
CA GLU A 21 10.63 4.32 -11.30
C GLU A 21 11.51 5.41 -11.93
N LEU A 22 12.74 5.05 -12.33
CA LEU A 22 13.64 5.94 -13.06
C LEU A 22 13.05 6.35 -14.42
N LEU A 23 12.33 5.46 -15.10
CA LEU A 23 11.64 5.79 -16.35
C LEU A 23 10.53 6.83 -16.13
N VAL A 24 9.72 6.66 -15.07
CA VAL A 24 8.68 7.62 -14.68
C VAL A 24 9.31 8.97 -14.32
N ALA A 25 10.33 8.97 -13.47
CA ALA A 25 11.04 10.18 -13.05
C ALA A 25 11.67 10.93 -14.24
N ASN A 26 12.29 10.19 -15.17
CA ASN A 26 12.84 10.79 -16.37
C ASN A 26 11.74 11.42 -17.26
N PHE A 27 10.58 10.78 -17.36
CA PHE A 27 9.44 11.34 -18.12
C PHE A 27 8.89 12.61 -17.47
N THR A 28 8.78 12.66 -16.14
CA THR A 28 8.26 13.84 -15.44
C THR A 28 9.22 15.03 -15.53
N LEU A 29 10.52 14.80 -15.31
CA LEU A 29 11.55 15.84 -15.37
C LEU A 29 11.74 16.38 -16.81
N ASN A 30 11.70 15.50 -17.81
CA ASN A 30 11.97 15.86 -19.21
C ASN A 30 10.69 15.97 -20.06
N ARG A 31 9.51 16.12 -19.45
CA ARG A 31 8.22 16.07 -20.15
C ARG A 31 8.17 17.03 -21.35
N ALA A 32 8.64 18.27 -21.18
CA ALA A 32 8.65 19.28 -22.24
C ALA A 32 9.54 18.90 -23.44
N ALA A 33 10.72 18.34 -23.20
CA ALA A 33 11.59 17.86 -24.28
C ALA A 33 10.97 16.66 -25.00
N ILE A 34 10.29 15.79 -24.24
CA ILE A 34 9.63 14.59 -24.78
C ILE A 34 8.42 14.97 -25.63
N THR A 35 7.60 15.92 -25.19
CA THR A 35 6.45 16.40 -25.98
C THR A 35 6.93 17.07 -27.27
N ALA A 36 7.99 17.87 -27.21
CA ALA A 36 8.56 18.56 -28.36
C ALA A 36 9.14 17.60 -29.40
N ARG A 37 9.76 16.49 -28.99
CA ARG A 37 10.46 15.57 -29.92
C ARG A 37 9.65 14.32 -30.30
N TYR A 38 8.89 13.75 -29.37
CA TYR A 38 8.28 12.42 -29.51
C TYR A 38 6.74 12.40 -29.49
N CYS A 39 6.07 13.54 -29.37
CA CYS A 39 4.61 13.58 -29.45
C CYS A 39 4.14 13.25 -30.88
N VAL A 40 3.33 12.19 -31.00
CA VAL A 40 2.75 11.74 -32.28
C VAL A 40 1.49 12.53 -32.68
N ASN A 41 0.78 13.10 -31.70
CA ASN A 41 -0.51 13.79 -31.90
C ASN A 41 -0.38 15.31 -31.77
N LYS A 42 0.72 15.90 -32.25
CA LYS A 42 0.93 17.37 -32.18
C LYS A 42 -0.17 18.16 -32.89
N ALA A 43 -0.71 17.62 -33.98
CA ALA A 43 -1.77 18.26 -34.76
C ALA A 43 -3.18 18.10 -34.14
N ARG A 44 -3.32 17.36 -33.03
CA ARG A 44 -4.62 17.07 -32.38
C ARG A 44 -4.53 17.33 -30.87
N PRO A 45 -4.52 18.61 -30.43
CA PRO A 45 -4.38 18.96 -29.02
C PRO A 45 -5.54 18.47 -28.14
N SER A 46 -6.73 18.23 -28.71
CA SER A 46 -7.89 17.68 -28.00
C SER A 46 -7.67 16.27 -27.43
N LEU A 47 -6.66 15.54 -27.90
CA LEU A 47 -6.33 14.21 -27.40
C LEU A 47 -5.43 14.21 -26.16
N HIS A 48 -4.99 15.39 -25.69
CA HIS A 48 -4.19 15.55 -24.46
C HIS A 48 -2.99 14.58 -24.36
N CYS A 49 -2.32 14.35 -25.50
CA CYS A 49 -1.22 13.39 -25.61
C CYS A 49 -0.07 13.79 -24.68
N ASP A 50 0.43 15.02 -24.75
CA ASP A 50 1.49 15.55 -23.88
C ASP A 50 2.69 14.60 -23.66
N GLY A 51 3.06 13.82 -24.70
CA GLY A 51 4.13 12.80 -24.61
C GLY A 51 3.73 11.48 -23.93
N LYS A 52 2.51 11.36 -23.38
CA LYS A 52 1.98 10.17 -22.70
C LYS A 52 1.89 8.95 -23.63
N CYS A 53 1.56 9.14 -24.91
CA CYS A 53 1.53 8.02 -25.86
C CYS A 53 2.91 7.40 -26.08
N TYR A 54 3.96 8.22 -26.12
CA TYR A 54 5.34 7.75 -26.19
C TYR A 54 5.74 7.04 -24.90
N PHE A 55 5.41 7.64 -23.75
CA PHE A 55 5.68 7.06 -22.44
C PHE A 55 5.01 5.70 -22.24
N ALA A 56 3.74 5.58 -22.61
CA ALA A 56 3.01 4.31 -22.57
C ALA A 56 3.67 3.23 -23.44
N LYS A 57 4.20 3.60 -24.62
CA LYS A 57 4.94 2.67 -25.48
C LYS A 57 6.24 2.20 -24.81
N GLN A 58 6.92 3.07 -24.08
CA GLN A 58 8.17 2.74 -23.39
C GLN A 58 7.93 1.86 -22.16
N LEU A 59 6.85 2.09 -21.42
CA LEU A 59 6.41 1.21 -20.33
C LEU A 59 6.10 -0.20 -20.84
N LYS A 60 5.32 -0.32 -21.92
CA LYS A 60 5.01 -1.63 -22.53
C LYS A 60 6.28 -2.38 -22.98
N LYS A 61 7.24 -1.68 -23.59
CA LYS A 61 8.53 -2.30 -23.96
C LYS A 61 9.32 -2.81 -22.76
N GLN A 62 9.26 -2.11 -21.63
CA GLN A 62 9.93 -2.56 -20.41
C GLN A 62 9.23 -3.79 -19.82
N GLU A 63 7.91 -3.78 -19.76
CA GLU A 63 7.09 -4.91 -19.32
C GLU A 63 7.30 -6.16 -20.19
N GLU A 64 7.36 -5.99 -21.51
CA GLU A 64 7.68 -7.09 -22.46
C GLU A 64 9.10 -7.63 -22.29
N ARG A 65 10.07 -6.78 -21.91
CA ARG A 65 11.44 -7.23 -21.61
C ARG A 65 11.48 -8.01 -20.31
N GLU A 66 10.81 -7.50 -19.28
CA GLU A 66 10.72 -8.17 -17.99
C GLU A 66 10.00 -9.51 -18.08
N SER A 67 8.92 -9.61 -18.86
CA SER A 67 8.19 -10.87 -19.08
C SER A 67 8.97 -11.89 -19.90
N LYS A 68 9.78 -11.45 -20.88
CA LYS A 68 10.65 -12.35 -21.64
C LYS A 68 11.91 -12.77 -20.88
N SER A 69 12.40 -11.96 -19.95
CA SER A 69 13.56 -12.27 -19.09
C SER A 69 13.20 -13.00 -17.79
N ALA A 70 11.91 -13.05 -17.45
CA ALA A 70 11.39 -13.79 -16.31
C ALA A 70 11.47 -15.29 -16.61
N GLY A 71 12.66 -15.87 -16.39
CA GLY A 71 12.78 -17.33 -16.27
C GLY A 71 11.94 -17.85 -15.09
N PRO A 72 11.88 -19.18 -14.88
CA PRO A 72 11.04 -19.86 -13.89
C PRO A 72 11.21 -19.37 -12.44
N LEU A 73 12.24 -18.58 -12.17
CA LEU A 73 12.53 -17.95 -10.88
C LEU A 73 11.57 -16.80 -10.51
N LYS A 74 11.09 -15.99 -11.47
CA LYS A 74 10.13 -14.90 -11.17
C LYS A 74 8.74 -15.46 -10.88
N GLU A 75 8.29 -16.45 -11.64
CA GLU A 75 7.05 -17.21 -11.38
C GLU A 75 7.11 -17.94 -10.02
N ARG A 76 8.26 -18.56 -9.68
CA ARG A 76 8.47 -19.17 -8.35
C ARG A 76 8.42 -18.15 -7.20
N LEU A 77 8.88 -16.92 -7.42
CA LEU A 77 8.93 -15.88 -6.40
C LEU A 77 7.55 -15.26 -6.16
N GLU A 78 6.76 -15.03 -7.22
CA GLU A 78 5.36 -14.63 -7.10
C GLU A 78 4.49 -15.76 -6.51
N MET A 79 4.85 -17.03 -6.74
CA MET A 79 4.28 -18.21 -6.07
C MET A 79 4.88 -18.52 -4.69
N LEU A 80 5.56 -17.57 -4.03
CA LEU A 80 6.16 -17.79 -2.70
C LEU A 80 5.39 -17.12 -1.54
N PRO A 81 4.09 -17.42 -1.29
CA PRO A 81 3.42 -16.96 -0.07
C PRO A 81 3.76 -17.84 1.16
N ALA A 82 4.45 -18.97 0.99
CA ALA A 82 4.65 -19.94 2.08
C ALA A 82 5.89 -19.70 2.96
N ALA A 83 6.94 -19.04 2.45
CA ALA A 83 8.18 -18.83 3.21
C ALA A 83 8.04 -17.78 4.33
N PHE A 84 7.07 -16.87 4.23
CA PHE A 84 6.69 -15.94 5.31
C PHE A 84 5.62 -16.51 6.26
N GLY A 85 5.11 -17.72 6.00
CA GLY A 85 4.07 -18.38 6.81
C GLY A 85 4.52 -18.91 8.17
N GLY A 86 5.78 -18.66 8.57
CA GLY A 86 6.30 -19.05 9.89
C GLY A 86 5.72 -18.24 11.05
N TRP A 87 5.02 -17.14 10.77
CA TRP A 87 4.25 -16.40 11.78
C TRP A 87 2.93 -17.11 12.06
N GLN A 88 2.99 -18.17 12.86
CA GLN A 88 1.79 -18.70 13.50
C GLN A 88 1.53 -17.85 14.75
N PRO A 89 0.44 -17.05 14.79
CA PRO A 89 0.07 -16.40 16.04
C PRO A 89 -0.18 -17.49 17.09
N ARG A 90 0.67 -17.52 18.12
CA ARG A 90 0.54 -18.46 19.22
C ARG A 90 -0.85 -18.27 19.83
N ALA A 91 -1.69 -19.30 19.76
CA ALA A 91 -3.04 -19.22 20.31
C ALA A 91 -2.96 -18.75 21.78
N PRO A 92 -3.72 -17.71 22.18
CA PRO A 92 -3.72 -17.27 23.56
C PRO A 92 -4.20 -18.43 24.44
N ARG A 93 -3.45 -18.72 25.50
CA ARG A 93 -3.85 -19.75 26.47
C ARG A 93 -5.22 -19.38 27.05
N PRO A 94 -6.20 -20.29 27.09
CA PRO A 94 -7.48 -20.01 27.74
C PRO A 94 -7.21 -19.75 29.23
N VAL A 95 -7.34 -18.50 29.65
CA VAL A 95 -7.33 -18.14 31.07
C VAL A 95 -8.68 -18.57 31.62
N ALA A 96 -8.69 -19.48 32.59
CA ALA A 96 -9.92 -19.90 33.25
C ALA A 96 -10.68 -18.66 33.75
N PRO A 97 -11.98 -18.52 33.48
CA PRO A 97 -12.72 -17.36 33.96
C PRO A 97 -12.76 -17.44 35.48
N LEU A 98 -12.15 -16.48 36.16
CA LEU A 98 -12.39 -16.25 37.57
C LEU A 98 -13.89 -16.00 37.70
N ALA A 99 -14.59 -16.90 38.40
CA ALA A 99 -16.00 -16.75 38.70
C ALA A 99 -16.19 -15.44 39.46
N ARG A 100 -16.58 -14.37 38.74
CA ARG A 100 -16.93 -13.09 39.35
C ARG A 100 -18.17 -13.32 40.18
N ARG A 101 -18.00 -13.54 41.48
CA ARG A 101 -19.07 -13.45 42.47
C ARG A 101 -19.41 -11.98 42.62
N TYR A 102 -20.31 -11.47 41.78
CA TYR A 102 -20.91 -10.17 42.03
C TYR A 102 -21.84 -10.28 43.24
N ALA A 103 -21.82 -9.28 44.11
CA ALA A 103 -22.78 -9.18 45.19
C ALA A 103 -24.19 -9.06 44.59
N ARG A 104 -25.16 -9.75 45.21
CA ARG A 104 -26.57 -9.70 44.80
C ARG A 104 -27.09 -8.28 45.02
N LEU A 105 -27.53 -7.61 43.96
CA LEU A 105 -28.14 -6.29 44.07
C LEU A 105 -29.45 -6.44 44.85
N VAL A 106 -29.50 -5.91 46.07
CA VAL A 106 -30.75 -5.81 46.84
C VAL A 106 -31.40 -4.51 46.41
N ALA A 107 -32.44 -4.60 45.58
CA ALA A 107 -33.28 -3.46 45.28
C ALA A 107 -34.08 -3.12 46.55
N GLN A 108 -33.59 -2.19 47.36
CA GLN A 108 -34.44 -1.55 48.34
C GLN A 108 -35.35 -0.55 47.62
N GLY A 109 -36.64 -0.62 47.92
CA GLY A 109 -37.67 0.18 47.26
C GLY A 109 -37.36 1.68 47.36
N TYR A 110 -37.34 2.34 46.21
CA TYR A 110 -37.28 3.79 46.15
C TYR A 110 -38.62 4.35 46.63
N ALA A 111 -38.58 5.16 47.68
CA ALA A 111 -39.71 6.00 48.08
C ALA A 111 -39.46 7.39 47.50
N ALA A 112 -40.22 7.76 46.47
CA ALA A 112 -40.16 9.10 45.89
C ALA A 112 -40.54 10.14 46.96
N PRO A 113 -39.75 11.19 47.20
CA PRO A 113 -40.24 12.31 47.98
C PRO A 113 -41.37 12.99 47.19
N LEU A 114 -42.56 13.08 47.77
CA LEU A 114 -43.72 13.80 47.23
C LEU A 114 -43.50 15.33 47.33
N GLY A 115 -42.42 15.81 46.72
CA GLY A 115 -42.09 17.24 46.60
C GLY A 115 -42.48 17.76 45.23
N ALA A 116 -42.93 19.02 45.18
CA ALA A 116 -43.43 19.66 43.97
C ALA A 116 -42.42 19.62 42.81
N VAL A 117 -42.90 19.17 41.65
CA VAL A 117 -42.15 19.18 40.38
C VAL A 117 -41.73 20.61 40.08
N PHE A 118 -40.42 20.85 39.96
CA PHE A 118 -39.87 22.14 39.61
C PHE A 118 -40.32 22.51 38.19
N HIS A 119 -41.07 23.61 38.07
CA HIS A 119 -41.41 24.20 36.79
C HIS A 119 -40.58 25.49 36.64
N PRO A 120 -39.70 25.58 35.64
CA PRO A 120 -38.97 26.81 35.38
C PRO A 120 -39.90 27.91 34.87
N PRO A 121 -39.64 29.19 35.19
CA PRO A 121 -40.46 30.30 34.70
C PRO A 121 -40.33 30.45 33.18
N LEU A 122 -41.45 30.63 32.50
CA LEU A 122 -41.50 30.96 31.08
C LEU A 122 -41.22 32.45 30.94
N GLY A 123 -40.02 32.78 30.46
CA GLY A 123 -39.59 34.10 30.01
C GLY A 123 -38.81 33.95 28.72
#